data_AF-A0AAN5CNW4-F1
#
_entry.id   AF-A0AAN5CNW4-F1
#
_cell.length_a   1.000
_cell.length_b   1.000
_cell.length_c   1.000
_cell.angle_alpha   90.00
_cell.angle_beta   90.00
_cell.angle_gamma   90.00
#
_symmetry.space_group_name_H-M   'P 1'
#
loop_
_entity.id
_entity.type
_entity.pdbx_description
1 polymer ?
#
loop_
_entity_poly.entity_id
_entity_poly.type
_entity_poly.pdbx_seq_one_letter_code
_entity_poly.pdbx_strand_id
1 'polypeptide(L)'
;MLMGTVTYPECLGQFMAGKKKFLTTLIDFFANCTWSNVEGATVCNGSITDSYTGLHHDVSIFVSLSVFIFVHFFLSILCHTMPIPSGIIISCLGIGAAMGRLIGETFSVINHGFVWTGAVHQAIYPGVYAVAGSAAMVGSVTHTVSTAVIMFEMTGQLLHLLPVLMAVIVSNAVCSFFEISIIDSVIQLRKLQYL
;
A
#
# COMPACT_ATOMS: atom_id res chain seq x y z
N MET A 1 2.45 -19.50 -15.74
CA MET A 1 3.78 -19.28 -16.34
C MET A 1 4.10 -17.78 -16.47
N LEU A 2 3.21 -16.97 -17.05
CA LEU A 2 3.37 -15.51 -17.20
C LEU A 2 3.61 -14.75 -15.87
N MET A 3 2.86 -15.10 -14.81
CA MET A 3 3.08 -14.52 -13.48
C MET A 3 4.48 -14.82 -12.94
N GLY A 4 4.93 -16.07 -13.06
CA GLY A 4 6.26 -16.49 -12.57
C GLY A 4 7.43 -15.81 -13.30
N THR A 5 7.26 -15.47 -14.58
CA THR A 5 8.25 -14.68 -15.34
C THR A 5 8.27 -13.21 -14.92
N VAL A 6 7.12 -12.62 -14.59
CA VAL A 6 7.03 -11.22 -14.12
C VAL A 6 7.55 -11.09 -12.68
N THR A 7 7.27 -12.05 -11.81
CA THR A 7 7.76 -12.06 -10.42
C THR A 7 9.16 -12.65 -10.28
N TYR A 8 9.84 -13.00 -11.38
CA TYR A 8 11.15 -13.65 -11.31
C TYR A 8 12.17 -12.71 -10.64
N PRO A 9 12.85 -13.18 -9.57
CA PRO A 9 13.65 -12.32 -8.69
C PRO A 9 14.86 -11.67 -9.36
N GLU A 10 15.30 -12.17 -10.52
CA GLU A 10 16.46 -11.63 -11.25
C GLU A 10 16.08 -10.74 -12.45
N CYS A 11 14.78 -10.50 -12.70
CA CYS A 11 14.32 -9.63 -13.79
C CYS A 11 13.49 -8.45 -13.23
N LEU A 12 12.16 -8.53 -13.24
CA LEU A 12 11.28 -7.51 -12.64
C LEU A 12 11.16 -7.64 -11.11
N GLY A 13 11.48 -8.82 -10.55
CA GLY A 13 11.44 -9.07 -9.11
C GLY A 13 12.50 -8.31 -8.30
N GLN A 14 13.58 -7.81 -8.93
CA GLN A 14 14.60 -7.00 -8.27
C GLN A 14 14.05 -5.64 -7.81
N PHE A 15 13.11 -5.06 -8.56
CA PHE A 15 12.42 -3.81 -8.21
C PHE A 15 11.20 -4.02 -7.30
N MET A 16 10.80 -5.27 -7.10
CA MET A 16 9.56 -5.64 -6.43
C MET A 16 9.80 -6.31 -5.06
N ALA A 17 11.06 -6.39 -4.61
CA ALA A 17 11.46 -7.23 -3.48
C ALA A 17 10.94 -8.68 -3.62
N GLY A 18 11.01 -9.24 -4.83
CA GLY A 18 10.41 -10.53 -5.21
C GLY A 18 10.97 -11.77 -4.48
N LYS A 19 12.04 -11.61 -3.69
CA LYS A 19 12.57 -12.66 -2.79
C LYS A 19 11.80 -12.76 -1.47
N LYS A 20 10.98 -11.76 -1.11
CA LYS A 20 10.22 -11.71 0.14
C LYS A 20 8.79 -12.24 -0.02
N LYS A 21 8.28 -12.86 1.04
CA LYS A 21 6.84 -13.19 1.13
C LYS A 21 6.04 -11.89 1.21
N PHE A 22 4.87 -11.88 0.59
CA PHE A 22 3.98 -10.70 0.53
C PHE A 22 3.72 -10.06 1.91
N LEU A 23 3.47 -10.86 2.95
CA LEU A 23 3.26 -10.31 4.30
C LEU A 23 4.50 -9.62 4.87
N THR A 24 5.71 -10.10 4.56
CA THR A 24 6.95 -9.45 4.99
C THR A 24 7.11 -8.11 4.27
N THR A 25 6.82 -8.04 2.98
CA THR A 25 6.80 -6.79 2.20
C THR A 25 5.81 -5.77 2.77
N LEU A 26 4.65 -6.26 3.23
CA LEU A 26 3.60 -5.43 3.83
C LEU A 26 4.04 -4.86 5.19
N ILE A 27 4.69 -5.67 6.03
CA ILE A 27 5.29 -5.20 7.30
C ILE A 27 6.38 -4.16 7.03
N ASP A 28 7.21 -4.37 6.00
CA ASP A 28 8.24 -3.41 5.59
C ASP A 28 7.61 -2.06 5.16
N PHE A 29 6.44 -2.07 4.50
CA PHE A 29 5.71 -0.84 4.17
C PHE A 29 5.11 -0.11 5.38
N PHE A 30 4.86 -0.79 6.49
CA PHE A 30 4.34 -0.17 7.72
C PHE A 30 5.42 0.28 8.68
N ALA A 31 6.70 0.07 8.37
CA ALA A 31 7.80 0.49 9.22
C ALA A 31 7.82 2.02 9.44
N ASN A 32 7.95 2.46 10.68
CA ASN A 32 7.98 3.89 11.05
C ASN A 32 9.35 4.54 10.82
N CYS A 33 9.94 4.29 9.65
CA CYS A 33 11.22 4.84 9.25
C CYS A 33 11.17 5.28 7.78
N THR A 34 11.97 6.28 7.42
CA THR A 34 12.06 6.78 6.04
C THR A 34 13.03 5.93 5.23
N TRP A 35 12.68 5.69 3.98
CA TRP A 35 13.57 5.02 3.02
C TRP A 35 14.51 6.01 2.34
N SER A 36 14.10 7.29 2.27
CA SER A 36 14.96 8.39 1.83
C SER A 36 15.85 8.91 2.97
N ASN A 37 17.10 9.25 2.63
CA ASN A 37 18.02 9.96 3.51
C ASN A 37 17.58 11.42 3.60
N VAL A 38 16.73 11.71 4.58
CA VAL A 38 16.27 13.06 4.89
C VAL A 38 16.84 13.45 6.26
N GLU A 39 17.50 14.59 6.32
CA GLU A 39 18.10 15.11 7.56
C GLU A 39 17.03 15.27 8.64
N GLY A 40 17.20 14.61 9.79
CA GLY A 40 16.28 14.67 10.93
C GLY A 40 15.19 13.59 10.99
N ALA A 41 15.09 12.70 9.99
CA ALA A 41 14.17 11.57 10.00
C ALA A 41 14.85 10.25 10.43
N THR A 42 14.08 9.31 10.99
CA THR A 42 14.55 7.97 11.35
C THR A 42 14.73 7.13 10.09
N VAL A 43 15.97 6.99 9.61
CA VAL A 43 16.29 6.17 8.42
C VAL A 43 16.13 4.67 8.74
N CYS A 44 15.48 3.91 7.84
CA CYS A 44 15.33 2.46 8.01
C CYS A 44 16.67 1.72 7.93
N ASN A 45 16.73 0.53 8.54
CA ASN A 45 17.92 -0.32 8.50
C ASN A 45 18.29 -0.69 7.04
N GLY A 46 19.58 -0.72 6.73
CA GLY A 46 20.10 -0.90 5.36
C GLY A 46 19.53 -2.11 4.62
N SER A 47 19.30 -3.21 5.34
CA SER A 47 18.72 -4.45 4.81
C SER A 47 17.28 -4.32 4.28
N ILE A 48 16.50 -3.33 4.74
CA ILE A 48 15.17 -3.03 4.18
C ILE A 48 15.34 -2.26 2.87
N THR A 49 16.14 -1.19 2.88
CA THR A 49 16.38 -0.33 1.70
C THR A 49 17.05 -1.08 0.55
N ASP A 50 18.01 -1.97 0.84
CA ASP A 50 18.73 -2.78 -0.16
C ASP A 50 17.79 -3.72 -0.94
N SER A 51 16.65 -4.08 -0.36
CA SER A 51 15.63 -4.90 -1.04
C SER A 51 14.86 -4.12 -2.10
N TYR A 52 14.88 -2.78 -2.06
CA TYR A 52 14.09 -1.90 -2.92
C TYR A 52 14.95 -1.01 -3.84
N THR A 53 16.25 -0.85 -3.57
CA THR A 53 17.21 -0.10 -4.41
C THR A 53 17.84 -0.94 -5.53
N GLY A 54 17.54 -2.25 -5.57
CA GLY A 54 18.05 -3.17 -6.60
C GLY A 54 19.54 -3.48 -6.45
N LEU A 55 20.03 -4.48 -7.20
CA LEU A 55 21.39 -5.02 -7.09
C LEU A 55 22.52 -3.99 -7.37
N HIS A 56 22.18 -2.86 -8.01
CA HIS A 56 23.13 -1.85 -8.49
C HIS A 56 23.05 -0.49 -7.76
N HIS A 57 22.23 -0.30 -6.73
CA HIS A 57 22.13 0.96 -5.97
C HIS A 57 21.81 2.25 -6.78
N ASP A 58 21.55 2.14 -8.08
CA ASP A 58 21.34 3.29 -8.98
C ASP A 58 19.86 3.70 -9.12
N VAL A 59 18.93 2.91 -8.58
CA VAL A 59 17.49 3.15 -8.80
C VAL A 59 16.84 3.84 -7.61
N SER A 60 16.25 5.00 -7.89
CA SER A 60 15.48 5.78 -6.92
C SER A 60 14.33 4.96 -6.34
N ILE A 61 14.19 5.00 -5.02
CA ILE A 61 13.17 4.28 -4.25
C ILE A 61 11.75 4.62 -4.74
N PHE A 62 11.54 5.87 -5.17
CA PHE A 62 10.29 6.33 -5.80
C PHE A 62 9.94 5.58 -7.09
N VAL A 63 10.94 5.32 -7.94
CA VAL A 63 10.75 4.60 -9.21
C VAL A 63 10.41 3.14 -8.91
N SER A 64 11.14 2.52 -7.98
CA SER A 64 10.91 1.15 -7.52
C SER A 64 9.48 0.95 -6.99
N LEU A 65 9.02 1.84 -6.10
CA LEU A 65 7.65 1.86 -5.57
C LEU A 65 6.59 2.07 -6.67
N SER A 66 6.83 2.99 -7.61
CA SER A 66 5.89 3.25 -8.71
C SER A 66 5.75 2.02 -9.61
N VAL A 67 6.87 1.41 -10.02
CA VAL A 67 6.89 0.16 -10.80
C VAL A 67 6.19 -0.97 -10.03
N PHE A 68 6.42 -1.07 -8.72
CA PHE A 68 5.75 -2.04 -7.85
C PHE A 68 4.23 -1.91 -7.93
N ILE A 69 3.70 -0.69 -7.81
CA ILE A 69 2.26 -0.40 -7.85
C ILE A 69 1.69 -0.79 -9.21
N PHE A 70 2.31 -0.34 -10.31
CA PHE A 70 1.84 -0.62 -11.66
C PHE A 70 1.79 -2.12 -11.94
N VAL A 71 2.90 -2.82 -11.68
CA VAL A 71 2.99 -4.26 -11.96
C VAL A 71 2.01 -5.04 -11.07
N HIS A 72 1.93 -4.77 -9.76
CA HIS A 72 0.98 -5.46 -8.88
C HIS A 72 -0.47 -5.16 -9.23
N PHE A 73 -0.79 -3.97 -9.74
CA PHE A 73 -2.14 -3.65 -10.19
C PHE A 73 -2.57 -4.54 -11.37
N PHE A 74 -1.74 -4.65 -12.41
CA PHE A 74 -2.03 -5.55 -13.55
C PHE A 74 -2.02 -7.03 -13.13
N LEU A 75 -1.07 -7.42 -12.28
CA LEU A 75 -0.96 -8.77 -11.74
C LEU A 75 -2.22 -9.14 -10.94
N SER A 76 -2.72 -8.21 -10.14
CA SER A 76 -3.95 -8.38 -9.37
C SER A 76 -5.13 -8.64 -10.29
N ILE A 77 -5.33 -7.82 -11.33
CA ILE A 77 -6.42 -8.01 -12.29
C ILE A 77 -6.35 -9.41 -12.93
N LEU A 78 -5.16 -9.82 -13.39
CA LEU A 78 -4.96 -11.14 -13.99
C LEU A 78 -5.23 -12.28 -13.00
N CYS A 79 -4.81 -12.15 -11.74
CA CYS A 79 -5.11 -13.14 -10.69
C CYS A 79 -6.61 -13.30 -10.46
N HIS A 80 -7.37 -12.19 -10.42
CA HIS A 80 -8.81 -12.23 -10.18
C HIS A 80 -9.60 -12.87 -11.32
N THR A 81 -9.06 -12.87 -12.55
CA THR A 81 -9.69 -13.57 -13.68
C THR A 81 -9.50 -15.10 -13.62
N MET A 82 -8.55 -15.60 -12.83
CA MET A 82 -8.33 -17.05 -12.73
C MET A 82 -9.38 -17.69 -11.80
N PRO A 83 -9.88 -18.90 -12.12
CA PRO A 83 -10.86 -19.62 -11.29
C PRO A 83 -10.17 -20.26 -10.08
N ILE A 84 -9.48 -19.45 -9.28
CA ILE A 84 -8.77 -19.85 -8.07
C ILE A 84 -9.36 -19.04 -6.92
N PRO A 85 -9.63 -19.65 -5.76
CA PRO A 85 -10.04 -18.89 -4.57
C PRO A 85 -8.85 -18.04 -4.07
N SER A 86 -8.70 -16.83 -4.62
CA SER A 86 -7.72 -15.83 -4.17
C SER A 86 -8.40 -14.68 -3.46
N GLY A 87 -7.89 -14.28 -2.30
CA GLY A 87 -8.44 -13.16 -1.53
C GLY A 87 -8.04 -11.79 -2.11
N ILE A 88 -9.00 -11.07 -2.69
CA ILE A 88 -8.78 -9.72 -3.28
C ILE A 88 -8.31 -8.67 -2.27
N ILE A 89 -8.76 -8.80 -1.02
CA ILE A 89 -8.46 -7.87 0.08
C ILE A 89 -6.94 -7.73 0.27
N ILE A 90 -6.21 -8.85 0.22
CA ILE A 90 -4.78 -8.90 0.51
C ILE A 90 -4.00 -8.17 -0.59
N SER A 91 -4.32 -8.41 -1.86
CA SER A 91 -3.72 -7.70 -2.99
C SER A 91 -4.00 -6.20 -2.97
N CYS A 92 -5.24 -5.79 -2.69
CA CYS A 92 -5.63 -4.39 -2.58
C CYS A 92 -4.90 -3.70 -1.43
N LEU A 93 -4.73 -4.39 -0.29
CA LEU A 93 -3.99 -3.89 0.85
C LEU A 93 -2.52 -3.60 0.49
N GLY A 94 -1.84 -4.51 -0.21
CA GLY A 94 -0.46 -4.31 -0.64
C GLY A 94 -0.28 -3.14 -1.62
N ILE A 95 -1.18 -3.01 -2.60
CA ILE A 95 -1.15 -1.91 -3.57
C ILE A 95 -1.40 -0.56 -2.84
N GLY A 96 -2.40 -0.52 -1.95
CA GLY A 96 -2.70 0.68 -1.16
C GLY A 96 -1.58 1.06 -0.19
N ALA A 97 -0.92 0.07 0.42
CA ALA A 97 0.24 0.30 1.29
C ALA A 97 1.41 0.93 0.51
N ALA A 98 1.71 0.39 -0.67
CA ALA A 98 2.76 0.94 -1.53
C ALA A 98 2.43 2.37 -2.00
N MET A 99 1.18 2.64 -2.37
CA MET A 99 0.74 3.99 -2.78
C MET A 99 0.80 4.99 -1.62
N GLY A 100 0.34 4.60 -0.43
CA GLY A 100 0.43 5.43 0.78
C GLY A 100 1.88 5.70 1.19
N ARG A 101 2.76 4.71 1.08
CA ARG A 101 4.21 4.85 1.31
C ARG A 101 4.84 5.83 0.33
N LEU A 102 4.51 5.72 -0.96
CA LEU A 102 5.02 6.62 -2.01
C LEU A 102 4.63 8.08 -1.74
N ILE A 103 3.39 8.32 -1.33
CA ILE A 103 2.92 9.67 -0.95
C ILE A 103 3.65 10.16 0.31
N GLY A 104 3.79 9.30 1.33
CA GLY A 104 4.48 9.65 2.58
C GLY A 104 5.96 9.99 2.38
N GLU A 105 6.69 9.23 1.56
CA GLU A 105 8.08 9.51 1.21
C GLU A 105 8.20 10.79 0.38
N THR A 106 7.27 11.03 -0.56
CA THR A 106 7.28 12.25 -1.37
C THR A 106 7.06 13.48 -0.50
N PHE A 107 6.14 13.39 0.45
CA PHE A 107 5.86 14.45 1.41
C PHE A 107 7.00 14.68 2.40
N SER A 108 7.70 13.60 2.79
CA SER A 108 8.94 13.69 3.59
C SER A 108 10.04 14.44 2.83
N VAL A 109 10.26 14.15 1.55
CA VAL A 109 11.29 14.82 0.74
C VAL A 109 10.95 16.29 0.48
N ILE A 110 9.70 16.61 0.12
CA ILE A 110 9.28 17.99 -0.17
C ILE A 110 9.45 18.90 1.06
N ASN A 111 9.17 18.39 2.25
CA ASN A 111 9.19 19.17 3.48
C ASN A 111 10.48 19.00 4.29
N HIS A 112 11.55 18.41 3.72
CA HIS A 112 12.78 18.10 4.45
C HIS A 112 12.54 17.35 5.79
N GLY A 113 11.55 16.45 5.82
CA GLY A 113 11.22 15.61 6.98
C GLY A 113 10.29 16.26 8.02
N PHE A 114 9.92 17.53 7.87
CA PHE A 114 9.14 18.28 8.86
C PHE A 114 7.98 19.07 8.26
N VAL A 115 6.76 18.84 8.74
CA VAL A 115 5.67 19.78 8.50
C VAL A 115 5.84 21.00 9.41
N TRP A 116 5.89 22.18 8.81
CA TRP A 116 5.85 23.45 9.53
C TRP A 116 4.43 23.69 10.07
N THR A 117 4.07 23.04 11.16
CA THR A 117 2.83 23.31 11.91
C THR A 117 3.16 24.23 13.09
N GLY A 118 3.54 25.48 12.80
CA GLY A 118 3.90 26.46 13.83
C GLY A 118 5.26 26.17 14.50
N ALA A 119 5.31 26.18 15.83
CA ALA A 119 6.54 26.13 16.64
C ALA A 119 7.06 24.71 16.96
N VAL A 120 6.41 23.65 16.45
CA VAL A 120 6.76 22.26 16.76
C VAL A 120 7.13 21.51 15.48
N HIS A 121 8.38 21.03 15.43
CA HIS A 121 8.89 20.17 14.37
C HIS A 121 8.34 18.76 14.57
N GLN A 122 7.26 18.38 13.87
CA GLN A 122 6.74 17.01 13.90
C GLN A 122 7.34 16.20 12.75
N ALA A 123 8.04 15.13 13.08
CA ALA A 123 8.58 14.19 12.12
C ALA A 123 7.44 13.49 11.35
N ILE A 124 7.56 13.44 10.03
CA ILE A 124 6.62 12.75 9.15
C ILE A 124 6.94 11.25 9.17
N TYR A 125 5.98 10.42 9.59
CA TYR A 125 6.11 8.97 9.57
C TYR A 125 5.45 8.37 8.33
N PRO A 126 6.20 7.96 7.29
CA PRO A 126 5.61 7.42 6.05
C PRO A 126 4.83 6.12 6.27
N GLY A 127 5.14 5.37 7.34
CA GLY A 127 4.38 4.18 7.74
C GLY A 127 2.90 4.46 8.01
N VAL A 128 2.57 5.61 8.62
CA VAL A 128 1.17 5.99 8.90
C VAL A 128 0.41 6.26 7.60
N TYR A 129 1.06 6.88 6.60
CA TYR A 129 0.48 7.09 5.28
C TYR A 129 0.29 5.78 4.51
N ALA A 130 1.21 4.83 4.64
CA ALA A 130 1.07 3.49 4.09
C ALA A 130 -0.15 2.75 4.68
N VAL A 131 -0.31 2.79 6.01
CA VAL A 131 -1.50 2.21 6.67
C VAL A 131 -2.77 2.90 6.18
N ALA A 132 -2.79 4.24 6.13
CA ALA A 132 -3.94 5.00 5.65
C ALA A 132 -4.33 4.65 4.21
N GLY A 133 -3.36 4.59 3.29
CA GLY A 133 -3.58 4.21 1.89
C GLY A 133 -4.08 2.78 1.73
N SER A 134 -3.53 1.84 2.51
CA SER A 134 -3.99 0.46 2.51
C SER A 134 -5.43 0.31 3.01
N ALA A 135 -5.79 0.98 4.11
CA ALA A 135 -7.15 0.99 4.65
C ALA A 135 -8.14 1.62 3.66
N ALA A 136 -7.79 2.76 3.06
CA ALA A 136 -8.64 3.48 2.12
C ALA A 136 -8.90 2.70 0.83
N MET A 137 -7.90 1.99 0.31
CA MET A 137 -8.03 1.17 -0.90
C MET A 137 -8.86 -0.08 -0.67
N VAL A 138 -8.67 -0.77 0.46
CA VAL A 138 -9.50 -1.94 0.79
C VAL A 138 -10.93 -1.49 1.08
N GLY A 139 -11.10 -0.42 1.86
CA GLY A 139 -12.41 0.10 2.23
C GLY A 139 -13.24 0.63 1.07
N SER A 140 -12.62 1.21 0.04
CA SER A 140 -13.31 1.56 -1.21
C SER A 140 -13.74 0.31 -1.98
N VAL A 141 -12.84 -0.65 -2.14
CA VAL A 141 -13.11 -1.88 -2.89
C VAL A 141 -14.25 -2.71 -2.29
N THR A 142 -14.31 -2.80 -0.95
CA THR A 142 -15.36 -3.56 -0.25
C THR A 142 -16.59 -2.74 0.11
N HIS A 143 -16.53 -1.41 -0.05
CA HIS A 143 -17.50 -0.45 0.48
C HIS A 143 -17.74 -0.58 1.99
N THR A 144 -16.68 -0.91 2.76
CA THR A 144 -16.77 -1.07 4.22
C THR A 144 -15.80 -0.17 4.97
N VAL A 145 -16.30 0.48 6.01
CA VAL A 145 -15.51 1.36 6.90
C VAL A 145 -14.76 0.55 7.98
N SER A 146 -15.16 -0.71 8.22
CA SER A 146 -14.51 -1.61 9.18
C SER A 146 -13.05 -1.93 8.85
N THR A 147 -12.65 -1.74 7.59
CA THR A 147 -11.27 -1.90 7.11
C THR A 147 -10.30 -0.98 7.84
N ALA A 148 -10.71 0.25 8.18
CA ALA A 148 -9.92 1.16 9.00
C ALA A 148 -9.64 0.56 10.38
N VAL A 149 -10.67 0.03 11.04
CA VAL A 149 -10.55 -0.59 12.37
C VAL A 149 -9.64 -1.81 12.32
N ILE A 150 -9.78 -2.67 11.32
CA ILE A 150 -8.91 -3.84 11.13
C ILE A 150 -7.44 -3.40 11.01
N MET A 151 -7.17 -2.37 10.20
CA MET A 151 -5.80 -1.86 10.05
C MET A 151 -5.25 -1.26 11.34
N PHE A 152 -6.09 -0.65 12.18
CA PHE A 152 -5.69 -0.16 13.49
C PHE A 152 -5.35 -1.27 14.48
N GLU A 153 -6.19 -2.29 14.56
CA GLU A 153 -5.92 -3.48 15.38
C GLU A 153 -4.59 -4.14 14.96
N MET A 154 -4.31 -4.20 13.66
CA MET A 154 -3.06 -4.76 13.13
C MET A 154 -1.83 -3.90 13.43
N THR A 155 -1.98 -2.57 13.47
CA THR A 155 -0.87 -1.63 13.72
C THR A 155 -0.61 -1.41 15.22
N GLY A 156 -1.63 -1.63 16.07
CA GLY A 156 -1.50 -1.53 17.52
C GLY A 156 -1.42 -0.09 18.07
N GLN A 157 -1.68 0.93 17.25
CA GLN A 157 -1.58 2.34 17.66
C GLN A 157 -2.81 3.16 17.20
N LEU A 158 -3.62 3.61 18.17
CA LEU A 158 -4.91 4.30 17.93
C LEU A 158 -4.80 5.83 17.75
N LEU A 159 -3.61 6.39 17.91
CA LEU A 159 -3.43 7.85 18.01
C LEU A 159 -3.77 8.60 16.71
N HIS A 160 -3.71 7.92 15.57
CA HIS A 160 -4.04 8.48 14.25
C HIS A 160 -5.34 7.91 13.67
N LEU A 161 -6.28 7.47 14.53
CA LEU A 161 -7.52 6.82 14.09
C LEU A 161 -8.43 7.73 13.26
N LEU A 162 -8.63 8.95 13.73
CA LEU A 162 -9.56 9.90 13.13
C LEU A 162 -9.20 10.28 11.67
N PRO A 163 -7.96 10.67 11.32
CA PRO A 163 -7.62 11.04 9.94
C PRO A 163 -7.70 9.85 8.96
N VAL A 164 -7.33 8.64 9.39
CA VAL A 164 -7.44 7.47 8.52
C VAL A 164 -8.90 7.11 8.26
N LEU A 165 -9.74 7.17 9.31
CA LEU A 165 -11.17 6.91 9.16
C LEU A 165 -11.80 7.90 8.18
N MET A 166 -11.44 9.18 8.26
CA MET A 166 -11.86 10.20 7.29
C MET A 166 -11.42 9.84 5.86
N ALA A 167 -10.17 9.41 5.68
CA ALA A 167 -9.68 8.97 4.37
C ALA A 167 -10.46 7.77 3.82
N VAL A 168 -10.79 6.77 4.66
CA VAL A 168 -11.58 5.60 4.26
C VAL A 168 -13.00 6.00 3.87
N ILE A 169 -13.65 6.88 4.65
CA ILE A 169 -15.02 7.34 4.35
C ILE A 169 -15.05 8.11 3.03
N VAL A 170 -14.08 9.02 2.80
CA VAL A 170 -13.98 9.77 1.54
C VAL A 170 -13.73 8.83 0.37
N SER A 171 -12.79 7.89 0.49
CA SER A 171 -12.48 6.90 -0.54
C SER A 171 -13.71 6.05 -0.90
N ASN A 172 -14.43 5.55 0.12
CA ASN A 172 -15.64 4.77 -0.07
C ASN A 172 -16.77 5.60 -0.70
N ALA A 173 -16.94 6.86 -0.27
CA ALA A 173 -17.93 7.76 -0.86
C ALA A 173 -17.66 7.98 -2.34
N VAL A 174 -16.40 8.25 -2.73
CA VAL A 174 -16.02 8.41 -4.15
C VAL A 174 -16.29 7.11 -4.91
N CYS A 175 -15.85 5.96 -4.40
CA CYS A 175 -16.07 4.66 -5.05
C CYS A 175 -17.57 4.35 -5.25
N SER A 176 -18.40 4.64 -4.25
CA SER A 176 -19.86 4.49 -4.27
C SER A 176 -20.55 5.34 -5.33
N PHE A 177 -19.93 6.41 -5.81
CA PHE A 177 -20.48 7.19 -6.92
C PHE A 177 -20.18 6.57 -8.30
N PHE A 178 -19.10 5.80 -8.43
CA PHE A 178 -18.65 5.29 -9.74
C PHE A 178 -19.01 3.82 -9.98
N GLU A 179 -18.84 2.96 -8.97
CA GLU A 179 -18.92 1.51 -9.14
C GLU A 179 -19.68 0.83 -8.00
N ILE A 180 -20.20 -0.35 -8.29
CA ILE A 180 -20.78 -1.27 -7.31
C ILE A 180 -19.66 -2.03 -6.60
N SER A 181 -19.88 -2.38 -5.32
CA SER A 181 -18.92 -3.15 -4.54
C SER A 181 -18.51 -4.43 -5.25
N ILE A 182 -17.26 -4.85 -5.07
CA ILE A 182 -16.75 -6.08 -5.69
C ILE A 182 -17.58 -7.30 -5.27
N ILE A 183 -18.04 -7.34 -4.01
CA ILE A 183 -18.82 -8.47 -3.51
C ILE A 183 -20.15 -8.57 -4.26
N ASP A 184 -20.82 -7.45 -4.44
CA ASP A 184 -22.08 -7.37 -5.20
C ASP A 184 -21.85 -7.67 -6.69
N SER A 185 -20.74 -7.18 -7.26
CA SER A 185 -20.34 -7.47 -8.63
C SER A 185 -20.14 -8.98 -8.86
N VAL A 186 -19.47 -9.67 -7.93
CA VAL A 186 -19.28 -11.13 -8.00
C VAL A 186 -20.61 -11.86 -7.86
N ILE A 187 -21.51 -11.41 -7.00
CA ILE A 187 -22.85 -11.99 -6.83
C ILE A 187 -23.66 -11.89 -8.13
N GLN A 188 -23.68 -10.71 -8.76
CA GLN A 188 -24.36 -10.48 -10.03
C GLN A 188 -23.77 -11.33 -11.16
N LEU A 189 -22.43 -11.42 -11.24
CA LEU A 189 -21.74 -12.28 -12.21
C LEU A 189 -22.08 -13.77 -12.03
N ARG A 190 -22.30 -14.21 -10.79
CA ARG A 190 -22.69 -15.58 -10.47
C ARG A 190 -24.20 -15.85 -10.60
N LYS A 191 -25.00 -14.83 -10.95
CA LYS A 191 -26.48 -14.90 -11.05
C LYS A 191 -27.14 -15.53 -9.82
N LEU A 192 -26.60 -15.27 -8.64
CA LEU A 192 -27.22 -15.72 -7.41
C LEU A 192 -28.44 -14.82 -7.13
N GLN A 193 -29.57 -15.43 -6.80
CA GLN A 193 -30.76 -14.69 -6.39
C GLN A 193 -30.48 -14.09 -5.01
N TYR A 194 -30.21 -12.78 -4.96
CA TYR A 194 -30.20 -11.98 -3.75
C TYR A 194 -31.38 -11.00 -3.81
N LEU A 195 -32.05 -10.82 -2.66
CA LEU A 195 -33.20 -9.93 -2.49
C LEU A 195 -32.77 -8.47 -2.29
#